data_AF-A0A1G6I486-F1
#
_entry.id   AF-A0A1G6I486-F1
#
_cell.length_a   1.000
_cell.length_b   1.000
_cell.length_c   1.000
_cell.angle_alpha   90.00
_cell.angle_beta   90.00
_cell.angle_gamma   90.00
#
_symmetry.space_group_name_H-M   'P 1'
#
loop_
_entity.id
_entity.type
_entity.pdbx_description
1 polymer ?
#
loop_
_entity_poly.entity_id
_entity_poly.type
_entity_poly.pdbx_seq_one_letter_code
_entity_poly.pdbx_strand_id
1 'polypeptide(L)'
;MTATRLAAAGRLLAVTALTAAALACPAPAARAAEGGLLRLAHLSPDTPAVDVYVDPVAAPGDERVVPAVAYGTVSDYQDVPPGSYAVSVRPVGADPATPPVLSATVQVDADSARTVAGVGTFADLGLEVLDDDLTPPAAGSARLRVVAAAAGAPTLDVAVPGGPVLATGLAFTDTSAYLDVPAGATALTVTPAGGPATELPVELTAGSIHSVLVLDRPGGGLAVRTVLDAAGPGVVPAGGVEAGAGGTADDGLPLPAVAGAVLVWAATRTGAGRRRHGARPGPR
;
A
#
# COMPACT_ATOMS: atom_id res chain seq x y z
N MET A 1 -36.18 -84.83 2.43
CA MET A 1 -36.12 -85.25 3.85
C MET A 1 -35.84 -84.01 4.71
N THR A 2 -36.36 -83.96 5.95
CA THR A 2 -35.86 -83.17 7.10
C THR A 2 -35.25 -81.77 6.79
N ALA A 3 -35.96 -80.65 6.86
CA ALA A 3 -36.59 -80.01 8.03
C ALA A 3 -35.61 -79.49 9.12
N THR A 4 -35.42 -78.16 9.18
CA THR A 4 -35.26 -77.42 10.44
C THR A 4 -35.83 -76.00 10.31
N ARG A 5 -36.49 -75.51 11.36
CA ARG A 5 -36.95 -74.11 11.50
C ARG A 5 -35.86 -73.27 12.19
N LEU A 6 -35.92 -71.94 12.05
CA LEU A 6 -35.93 -70.91 13.11
C LEU A 6 -35.73 -69.54 12.42
N ALA A 7 -36.72 -68.65 12.45
CA ALA A 7 -37.02 -67.70 13.53
C ALA A 7 -36.18 -66.40 13.42
N ALA A 8 -36.85 -65.30 13.12
CA ALA A 8 -36.26 -63.97 13.01
C ALA A 8 -36.08 -63.32 14.38
N ALA A 9 -34.94 -62.66 14.60
CA ALA A 9 -34.77 -61.47 15.45
C ALA A 9 -33.32 -60.98 15.35
N GLY A 10 -33.07 -59.70 15.04
CA GLY A 10 -31.67 -59.23 15.01
C GLY A 10 -31.39 -57.85 14.40
N ARG A 11 -31.92 -56.79 15.02
CA ARG A 11 -31.33 -55.43 15.05
C ARG A 11 -30.94 -54.77 13.72
N LEU A 12 -31.85 -53.93 13.25
CA LEU A 12 -31.54 -52.76 12.43
C LEU A 12 -30.79 -51.72 13.29
N LEU A 13 -29.47 -51.55 13.09
CA LEU A 13 -28.57 -50.52 13.64
C LEU A 13 -27.20 -50.70 12.92
N ALA A 14 -26.50 -49.69 12.41
CA ALA A 14 -26.74 -48.25 12.40
C ALA A 14 -26.37 -47.66 11.02
N VAL A 15 -27.09 -46.62 10.60
CA VAL A 15 -26.76 -45.79 9.44
C VAL A 15 -26.00 -44.55 9.93
N THR A 16 -25.00 -44.10 9.15
CA THR A 16 -24.29 -42.81 9.23
C THR A 16 -23.70 -42.35 10.58
N ALA A 17 -22.37 -42.44 10.72
CA ALA A 17 -21.54 -41.46 11.44
C ALA A 17 -20.03 -41.68 11.21
N LEU A 18 -19.48 -41.44 10.01
CA LEU A 18 -18.01 -41.34 9.84
C LEU A 18 -17.54 -40.49 8.63
N THR A 19 -18.25 -39.38 8.32
CA THR A 19 -17.90 -38.49 7.20
C THR A 19 -18.02 -37.00 7.58
N ALA A 20 -17.39 -36.60 8.68
CA ALA A 20 -17.43 -35.20 9.15
C ALA A 20 -16.21 -34.78 10.03
N ALA A 21 -15.02 -35.34 9.79
CA ALA A 21 -13.83 -35.10 10.63
C ALA A 21 -12.55 -34.73 9.83
N ALA A 22 -12.71 -34.12 8.64
CA ALA A 22 -11.59 -33.76 7.75
C ALA A 22 -11.64 -32.32 7.19
N LEU A 23 -12.52 -31.46 7.72
CA LEU A 23 -12.74 -30.08 7.23
C LEU A 23 -12.43 -28.99 8.27
N ALA A 24 -11.72 -29.33 9.35
CA ALA A 24 -11.34 -28.40 10.42
C ALA A 24 -9.81 -28.27 10.56
N CYS A 25 -9.06 -28.39 9.45
CA CYS A 25 -7.75 -27.79 9.39
C CYS A 25 -7.98 -26.30 9.07
N PRO A 26 -7.69 -25.35 9.98
CA PRO A 26 -7.68 -23.95 9.59
C PRO A 26 -6.58 -23.81 8.54
N ALA A 27 -6.96 -23.54 7.30
CA ALA A 27 -5.98 -23.01 6.35
C ALA A 27 -5.32 -21.80 7.03
N PRO A 28 -3.98 -21.65 6.97
CA PRO A 28 -3.37 -20.41 7.41
C PRO A 28 -4.12 -19.31 6.66
N ALA A 29 -4.65 -18.33 7.38
CA ALA A 29 -5.17 -17.14 6.74
C ALA A 29 -4.03 -16.63 5.87
N ALA A 30 -4.24 -16.60 4.55
CA ALA A 30 -3.29 -15.97 3.67
C ALA A 30 -3.16 -14.54 4.19
N ARG A 31 -2.02 -14.20 4.80
CA ARG A 31 -1.64 -12.80 4.88
C ARG A 31 -1.75 -12.31 3.45
N ALA A 32 -2.47 -11.22 3.22
CA ALA A 32 -2.21 -10.46 2.01
C ALA A 32 -0.70 -10.28 1.99
N ALA A 33 -0.04 -10.73 0.93
CA ALA A 33 1.39 -10.49 0.81
C ALA A 33 1.54 -8.97 0.85
N GLU A 34 2.15 -8.46 1.90
CA GLU A 34 2.39 -7.03 2.04
C GLU A 34 3.22 -6.63 0.82
N GLY A 35 2.62 -5.77 0.00
CA GLY A 35 3.18 -5.39 -1.30
C GLY A 35 4.47 -4.61 -1.13
N GLY A 36 5.15 -4.39 -2.24
CA GLY A 36 6.07 -3.26 -2.33
C GLY A 36 5.38 -2.09 -3.04
N LEU A 37 5.90 -0.89 -2.81
CA LEU A 37 5.46 0.32 -3.46
C LEU A 37 6.47 0.71 -4.54
N LEU A 38 5.99 0.95 -5.76
CA LEU A 38 6.81 1.42 -6.88
C LEU A 38 6.20 2.68 -7.48
N ARG A 39 7.00 3.75 -7.62
CA ARG A 39 6.63 4.94 -8.38
C ARG A 39 7.71 5.36 -9.36
N LEU A 40 7.35 6.27 -10.25
CA LEU A 40 8.19 6.76 -11.33
C LEU A 40 8.39 8.27 -11.21
N ALA A 41 9.55 8.77 -11.60
CA ALA A 41 9.85 10.19 -11.68
C ALA A 41 10.54 10.53 -13.01
N HIS A 42 10.20 11.66 -13.62
CA HIS A 42 10.95 12.21 -14.76
C HIS A 42 11.64 13.50 -14.36
N LEU A 43 12.95 13.46 -14.21
CA LEU A 43 13.80 14.48 -13.60
C LEU A 43 14.91 14.96 -14.57
N SER A 44 14.81 14.62 -15.86
CA SER A 44 15.65 15.18 -16.91
C SER A 44 15.02 16.45 -17.50
N PRO A 45 15.67 17.64 -17.40
CA PRO A 45 15.05 18.94 -17.71
C PRO A 45 14.84 19.22 -19.20
N ASP A 46 15.67 18.63 -20.07
CA ASP A 46 15.67 18.83 -21.52
C ASP A 46 15.16 17.61 -22.31
N THR A 47 14.90 16.49 -21.63
CA THR A 47 14.25 15.32 -22.23
C THR A 47 12.74 15.57 -22.40
N PRO A 48 12.16 15.32 -23.60
CA PRO A 48 10.71 15.38 -23.81
C PRO A 48 9.92 14.51 -22.84
N ALA A 49 8.59 14.67 -22.83
CA ALA A 49 7.74 13.72 -22.12
C ALA A 49 7.91 12.30 -22.68
N VAL A 50 7.78 11.30 -21.81
CA VAL A 50 7.99 9.87 -22.12
C VAL A 50 6.82 9.02 -21.66
N ASP A 51 6.60 7.89 -22.32
CA ASP A 51 5.76 6.82 -21.82
C ASP A 51 6.65 5.81 -21.09
N VAL A 52 6.30 5.48 -19.84
CA VAL A 52 7.07 4.57 -19.00
C VAL A 52 6.26 3.30 -18.72
N TYR A 53 6.91 2.16 -18.92
CA TYR A 53 6.33 0.83 -18.88
C TYR A 53 6.97 0.07 -17.72
N VAL A 54 6.15 -0.69 -16.98
CA VAL A 54 6.55 -1.47 -15.81
C VAL A 54 6.05 -2.90 -15.99
N ASP A 55 6.97 -3.82 -16.25
CA ASP A 55 6.71 -5.22 -16.55
C ASP A 55 7.15 -6.14 -15.40
N PRO A 56 6.25 -6.88 -14.72
CA PRO A 56 6.66 -7.92 -13.77
C PRO A 56 7.35 -9.09 -14.50
N VAL A 57 8.63 -9.32 -14.21
CA VAL A 57 9.45 -10.37 -14.86
C VAL A 57 8.86 -11.77 -14.63
N ALA A 58 8.22 -11.98 -13.48
CA ALA A 58 7.57 -13.25 -13.13
C ALA A 58 6.17 -13.45 -13.76
N ALA A 59 5.56 -12.40 -14.32
CA ALA A 59 4.23 -12.44 -14.93
C ALA A 59 4.16 -11.61 -16.24
N PRO A 60 4.92 -11.98 -17.30
CA PRO A 60 4.93 -11.23 -18.55
C PRO A 60 3.52 -11.05 -19.13
N GLY A 61 3.15 -9.80 -19.41
CA GLY A 61 1.82 -9.41 -19.91
C GLY A 61 0.92 -8.71 -18.88
N ASP A 62 1.27 -8.66 -17.60
CA ASP A 62 0.68 -7.72 -16.61
C ASP A 62 1.43 -6.36 -16.63
N GLU A 63 1.67 -5.84 -17.84
CA GLU A 63 2.38 -4.58 -18.09
C GLU A 63 1.54 -3.39 -17.60
N ARG A 64 2.19 -2.43 -16.91
CA ARG A 64 1.56 -1.18 -16.48
C ARG A 64 2.24 0.00 -17.18
N VAL A 65 1.44 0.88 -17.77
CA VAL A 65 1.94 2.05 -18.52
C VAL A 65 1.54 3.33 -17.80
N VAL A 66 2.52 4.21 -17.57
CA VAL A 66 2.30 5.58 -17.11
C VAL A 66 2.64 6.50 -18.30
N PRO A 67 1.62 7.04 -19.00
CA PRO A 67 1.84 7.79 -20.24
C PRO A 67 2.19 9.26 -19.98
N ALA A 68 2.89 9.87 -20.93
CA ALA A 68 3.18 11.31 -21.00
C ALA A 68 3.79 11.91 -19.72
N VAL A 69 4.70 11.19 -19.07
CA VAL A 69 5.44 11.68 -17.90
C VAL A 69 6.39 12.79 -18.36
N ALA A 70 6.13 14.02 -17.93
CA ALA A 70 6.92 15.22 -18.26
C ALA A 70 7.86 15.63 -17.12
N TYR A 71 8.88 16.45 -17.42
CA TYR A 71 9.87 16.90 -16.42
C TYR A 71 9.26 17.43 -15.12
N GLY A 72 9.86 17.03 -14.00
CA GLY A 72 9.42 17.29 -12.63
C GLY A 72 8.24 16.42 -12.18
N THR A 73 7.61 15.63 -13.07
CA THR A 73 6.49 14.73 -12.70
C THR A 73 6.99 13.54 -11.91
N VAL A 74 6.26 13.21 -10.85
CA VAL A 74 6.38 11.98 -10.07
C VAL A 74 5.00 11.35 -10.03
N SER A 75 4.89 10.05 -10.29
CA SER A 75 3.63 9.31 -10.19
C SER A 75 3.26 9.07 -8.73
N ASP A 76 2.00 8.72 -8.49
CA ASP A 76 1.61 8.06 -7.24
C ASP A 76 2.35 6.72 -7.10
N TYR A 77 2.47 6.22 -5.87
CA TYR A 77 2.93 4.86 -5.62
C TYR A 77 1.89 3.85 -6.11
N GLN A 78 2.37 2.87 -6.86
CA GLN A 78 1.61 1.68 -7.24
C GLN A 78 1.95 0.55 -6.27
N ASP A 79 0.93 -0.12 -5.77
CA ASP A 79 1.08 -1.36 -5.02
C ASP A 79 1.41 -2.49 -6.00
N VAL A 80 2.53 -3.18 -5.77
CA VAL A 80 3.05 -4.23 -6.64
C VAL A 80 3.43 -5.48 -5.81
N PRO A 81 3.16 -6.70 -6.30
CA PRO A 81 3.68 -7.91 -5.66
C PRO A 81 5.22 -7.88 -5.53
N PRO A 82 5.81 -8.39 -4.44
CA PRO A 82 7.28 -8.50 -4.34
C PRO A 82 7.86 -9.35 -5.50
N GLY A 83 8.91 -8.85 -6.14
CA GLY A 83 9.51 -9.45 -7.33
C GLY A 83 10.38 -8.48 -8.13
N SER A 84 10.93 -8.97 -9.24
CA SER A 84 11.69 -8.13 -10.17
C SER A 84 10.79 -7.55 -11.27
N TYR A 85 11.00 -6.28 -11.58
CA TYR A 85 10.28 -5.51 -12.59
C TYR A 85 11.25 -4.96 -13.63
N ALA A 86 10.94 -5.08 -14.91
CA ALA A 86 11.63 -4.33 -15.95
C ALA A 86 10.91 -2.99 -16.13
N VAL A 87 11.62 -1.88 -15.94
CA VAL A 87 11.12 -0.53 -16.21
C VAL A 87 11.72 -0.05 -17.51
N SER A 88 10.87 0.26 -18.48
CA SER A 88 11.26 0.63 -19.85
C SER A 88 10.70 2.00 -20.23
N VAL A 89 11.53 2.87 -20.79
CA VAL A 89 11.14 4.23 -21.20
C VAL A 89 11.08 4.30 -22.73
N ARG A 90 10.00 4.87 -23.27
CA ARG A 90 9.81 5.09 -24.71
C ARG A 90 9.36 6.54 -24.98
N PRO A 91 9.58 7.08 -26.19
CA PRO A 91 8.95 8.33 -26.60
C PRO A 91 7.42 8.24 -26.53
N VAL A 92 6.74 9.32 -26.15
CA VAL A 92 5.27 9.36 -26.05
C VAL A 92 4.59 8.93 -27.36
N GLY A 93 3.66 7.99 -27.25
CA GLY A 93 2.87 7.47 -28.38
C GLY A 93 3.66 6.59 -29.35
N ALA A 94 4.88 6.15 -28.99
CA ALA A 94 5.58 5.12 -29.74
C ALA A 94 4.80 3.79 -29.70
N ASP A 95 4.97 2.97 -30.74
CA ASP A 95 4.43 1.60 -30.72
C ASP A 95 5.08 0.82 -29.56
N PRO A 96 4.35 0.05 -28.73
CA PRO A 96 4.93 -0.70 -27.62
C PRO A 96 6.04 -1.69 -28.02
N ALA A 97 6.04 -2.18 -29.26
CA ALA A 97 7.12 -3.02 -29.80
C ALA A 97 8.39 -2.24 -30.19
N THR A 98 8.36 -0.90 -30.13
CA THR A 98 9.55 -0.06 -30.30
C THR A 98 10.55 -0.35 -29.19
N PRO A 99 11.84 -0.59 -29.50
CA PRO A 99 12.88 -0.74 -28.49
C PRO A 99 12.92 0.47 -27.55
N PRO A 100 13.01 0.27 -26.22
CA PRO A 100 13.04 1.37 -25.28
C PRO A 100 14.35 2.17 -25.39
N VAL A 101 14.28 3.47 -25.10
CA VAL A 101 15.46 4.35 -25.07
C VAL A 101 16.28 4.16 -23.79
N LEU A 102 15.63 3.76 -22.70
CA LEU A 102 16.24 3.33 -21.45
C LEU A 102 15.50 2.11 -20.91
N SER A 103 16.22 1.21 -20.25
CA SER A 103 15.62 0.13 -19.48
C SER A 103 16.44 -0.19 -18.24
N ALA A 104 15.79 -0.42 -17.11
CA ALA A 104 16.41 -0.89 -15.87
C ALA A 104 15.59 -2.03 -15.27
N THR A 105 16.26 -2.95 -14.57
CA THR A 105 15.57 -3.97 -13.75
C THR A 105 15.59 -3.52 -12.30
N VAL A 106 14.41 -3.47 -11.69
CA VAL A 106 14.20 -3.07 -10.30
C VAL A 106 13.70 -4.27 -9.51
N GLN A 107 14.41 -4.61 -8.43
CA GLN A 107 13.89 -5.54 -7.45
C GLN A 107 12.98 -4.77 -6.50
N VAL A 108 11.78 -5.27 -6.24
CA VAL A 108 10.86 -4.73 -5.24
C VAL A 108 10.59 -5.81 -4.20
N ASP A 109 10.82 -5.50 -2.93
CA ASP A 109 10.67 -6.43 -1.83
C ASP A 109 9.40 -6.11 -1.02
N ALA A 110 8.90 -7.06 -0.23
CA ALA A 110 7.76 -6.82 0.66
C ALA A 110 8.06 -5.68 1.64
N ASP A 111 7.06 -4.85 1.94
CA ASP A 111 7.17 -3.68 2.83
C ASP A 111 8.23 -2.65 2.40
N SER A 112 8.72 -2.69 1.15
CA SER A 112 9.68 -1.72 0.59
C SER A 112 9.00 -0.70 -0.30
N ALA A 113 9.57 0.50 -0.40
CA ALA A 113 9.14 1.54 -1.33
C ALA A 113 10.31 2.00 -2.18
N ARG A 114 10.12 2.13 -3.50
CA ARG A 114 11.15 2.56 -4.44
C ARG A 114 10.62 3.54 -5.49
N THR A 115 11.48 4.48 -5.87
CA THR A 115 11.25 5.44 -6.94
C THR A 115 12.22 5.17 -8.09
N VAL A 116 11.72 5.01 -9.31
CA VAL A 116 12.56 4.91 -10.50
C VAL A 116 12.57 6.26 -11.22
N ALA A 117 13.71 6.93 -11.22
CA ALA A 117 13.86 8.28 -11.74
C ALA A 117 14.61 8.28 -13.07
N GLY A 118 14.03 8.90 -14.09
CA GLY A 118 14.76 9.33 -15.28
C GLY A 118 15.57 10.59 -14.96
N VAL A 119 16.89 10.50 -14.95
CA VAL A 119 17.82 11.56 -14.50
C VAL A 119 18.86 11.90 -15.58
N GLY A 120 19.55 13.02 -15.42
CA GLY A 120 20.57 13.49 -16.37
C GLY A 120 20.02 14.46 -17.42
N THR A 121 20.86 14.88 -18.36
CA THR A 121 20.41 15.63 -19.55
C THR A 121 19.89 14.67 -20.62
N PHE A 122 19.28 15.15 -21.71
CA PHE A 122 18.90 14.29 -22.83
C PHE A 122 20.11 13.61 -23.49
N ALA A 123 21.29 14.25 -23.43
CA ALA A 123 22.54 13.67 -23.96
C ALA A 123 23.14 12.57 -23.05
N ASP A 124 22.98 12.72 -21.73
CA ASP A 124 23.51 11.84 -20.69
C ASP A 124 22.38 11.21 -19.86
N LEU A 125 21.31 10.78 -20.54
CA LEU A 125 20.07 10.34 -19.91
C LEU A 125 20.24 8.95 -19.27
N GLY A 126 19.79 8.80 -18.01
CA GLY A 126 19.90 7.57 -17.24
C GLY A 126 18.63 7.23 -16.44
N LEU A 127 18.59 6.01 -15.90
CA LEU A 127 17.62 5.58 -14.89
C LEU A 127 18.34 5.32 -13.57
N GLU A 128 17.82 5.92 -12.50
CA GLU A 128 18.26 5.67 -11.13
C GLU A 128 17.12 5.03 -10.33
N VAL A 129 17.49 4.13 -9.40
CA VAL A 129 16.55 3.48 -8.49
C VAL A 129 16.84 3.99 -7.09
N LEU A 130 15.91 4.75 -6.54
CA LEU A 130 15.97 5.31 -5.20
C LEU A 130 15.19 4.40 -4.25
N ASP A 131 15.79 4.05 -3.11
CA ASP A 131 15.08 3.45 -2.00
C ASP A 131 14.42 4.56 -1.17
N ASP A 132 13.13 4.40 -0.86
CA ASP A 132 12.30 5.43 -0.22
C ASP A 132 12.08 5.09 1.26
N ASP A 133 12.73 5.83 2.17
CA ASP A 133 12.57 5.64 3.62
C ASP A 133 11.26 6.27 4.11
N LEU A 134 10.18 5.46 4.08
CA LEU A 134 8.86 5.83 4.55
C LEU A 134 8.68 5.66 6.07
N THR A 135 9.76 5.54 6.85
CA THR A 135 9.68 5.49 8.33
C THR A 135 9.14 6.82 8.87
N PRO A 136 8.05 6.83 9.67
CA PRO A 136 7.47 8.06 10.21
C PRO A 136 8.49 8.88 11.03
N PRO A 137 8.55 10.22 10.84
CA PRO A 137 9.45 11.08 11.60
C PRO A 137 9.05 11.21 13.07
N ALA A 138 9.93 11.81 13.86
CA ALA A 138 9.62 12.19 15.24
C ALA A 138 8.38 13.12 15.33
N ALA A 139 7.65 13.04 16.44
CA ALA A 139 6.46 13.86 16.65
C ALA A 139 6.79 15.37 16.59
N GLY A 140 6.03 16.12 15.77
CA GLY A 140 6.28 17.55 15.51
C GLY A 140 7.30 17.81 14.39
N SER A 141 7.86 16.78 13.77
CA SER A 141 8.76 16.88 12.62
C SER A 141 8.11 16.41 11.32
N ALA A 142 8.67 16.83 10.20
CA ALA A 142 8.51 16.22 8.88
C ALA A 142 9.86 15.65 8.43
N ARG A 143 9.87 14.66 7.54
CA ARG A 143 11.10 14.05 7.01
C ARG A 143 11.29 14.42 5.54
N LEU A 144 12.49 14.88 5.18
CA LEU A 144 12.82 15.35 3.83
C LEU A 144 14.02 14.61 3.27
N ARG A 145 14.00 14.26 1.98
CA ARG A 145 15.23 14.19 1.17
C ARG A 145 15.19 15.27 0.09
N VAL A 146 16.36 15.68 -0.38
CA VAL A 146 16.53 16.56 -1.53
C VAL A 146 16.92 15.71 -2.74
N VAL A 147 16.36 16.04 -3.91
CA VAL A 147 16.69 15.43 -5.20
C VAL A 147 17.13 16.55 -6.15
N ALA A 148 18.39 16.52 -6.59
CA ALA A 148 18.98 17.56 -7.42
C ALA A 148 18.72 17.30 -8.92
N ALA A 149 17.62 17.84 -9.42
CA ALA A 149 17.12 17.63 -10.78
C ALA A 149 17.24 18.88 -11.68
N ALA A 150 18.03 19.88 -11.28
CA ALA A 150 18.27 21.12 -12.02
C ALA A 150 19.66 21.09 -12.69
N ALA A 151 19.71 20.92 -14.01
CA ALA A 151 20.97 20.94 -14.77
C ALA A 151 21.63 22.34 -14.78
N GLY A 152 20.86 23.40 -14.56
CA GLY A 152 21.37 24.75 -14.35
C GLY A 152 22.13 24.97 -13.04
N ALA A 153 22.11 24.00 -12.11
CA ALA A 153 22.85 24.00 -10.85
C ALA A 153 23.68 22.71 -10.69
N PRO A 154 24.90 22.64 -11.27
CA PRO A 154 25.72 21.43 -11.27
C PRO A 154 26.03 20.85 -9.88
N THR A 155 26.15 21.72 -8.87
CA THR A 155 26.10 21.35 -7.46
C THR A 155 25.32 22.40 -6.66
N LEU A 156 24.71 21.98 -5.55
CA LEU A 156 23.90 22.84 -4.69
C LEU A 156 24.00 22.49 -3.19
N ASP A 157 23.93 23.51 -2.35
CA ASP A 157 23.70 23.39 -0.91
C ASP A 157 22.22 23.63 -0.61
N VAL A 158 21.63 22.86 0.30
CA VAL A 158 20.26 23.08 0.79
C VAL A 158 20.20 23.05 2.30
N ALA A 159 19.56 24.05 2.90
CA ALA A 159 19.33 24.12 4.34
C ALA A 159 17.95 24.71 4.67
N VAL A 160 17.47 24.45 5.89
CA VAL A 160 16.36 25.20 6.47
C VAL A 160 16.94 26.45 7.16
N PRO A 161 16.41 27.67 6.93
CA PRO A 161 16.87 28.89 7.61
C PRO A 161 16.88 28.74 9.13
N GLY A 162 18.05 28.91 9.75
CA GLY A 162 18.23 28.73 11.21
C GLY A 162 18.05 27.29 11.72
N GLY A 163 17.89 26.32 10.82
CA GLY A 163 17.69 24.90 11.11
C GLY A 163 18.83 24.03 10.55
N PRO A 164 18.57 22.73 10.28
CA PRO A 164 19.58 21.82 9.76
C PRO A 164 19.93 22.09 8.29
N VAL A 165 21.15 21.70 7.92
CA VAL A 165 21.58 21.55 6.53
C VAL A 165 21.07 20.20 6.03
N LEU A 166 20.33 20.19 4.93
CA LEU A 166 19.80 18.98 4.28
C LEU A 166 20.85 18.35 3.36
N ALA A 167 21.62 19.16 2.65
CA ALA A 167 22.69 18.71 1.77
C ALA A 167 23.77 19.79 1.58
N THR A 168 25.00 19.36 1.31
CA THR A 168 26.13 20.23 0.96
C THR A 168 26.81 19.67 -0.28
N GLY A 169 27.00 20.49 -1.31
CA GLY A 169 27.62 20.12 -2.57
C GLY A 169 26.91 18.99 -3.34
N LEU A 170 25.59 18.84 -3.15
CA LEU A 170 24.79 17.81 -3.82
C LEU A 170 24.87 18.02 -5.33
N ALA A 171 25.38 17.04 -6.08
CA ALA A 171 25.53 17.19 -7.52
C ALA A 171 24.20 17.04 -8.25
N PHE A 172 24.09 17.60 -9.46
CA PHE A 172 23.01 17.25 -10.37
C PHE A 172 22.93 15.73 -10.56
N THR A 173 21.71 15.20 -10.63
CA THR A 173 21.29 13.79 -10.51
C THR A 173 21.31 13.17 -9.12
N ASP A 174 22.13 13.65 -8.17
CA ASP A 174 22.22 13.02 -6.85
C ASP A 174 21.01 13.30 -5.93
N THR A 175 20.87 12.44 -4.91
CA THR A 175 19.91 12.60 -3.81
C THR A 175 20.59 12.71 -2.45
N SER A 176 20.00 13.48 -1.53
CA SER A 176 20.46 13.54 -0.14
C SER A 176 19.94 12.34 0.64
N ALA A 177 20.58 12.03 1.77
CA ALA A 177 19.94 11.23 2.81
C ALA A 177 18.64 11.90 3.29
N TYR A 178 17.72 11.09 3.81
CA TYR A 178 16.53 11.60 4.51
C TYR A 178 16.94 12.22 5.87
N LEU A 179 16.35 13.38 6.20
CA LEU A 179 16.55 14.07 7.47
C LEU A 179 15.22 14.60 8.03
N ASP A 180 15.03 14.44 9.34
CA ASP A 180 13.90 15.01 10.07
C ASP A 180 14.14 16.51 10.32
N VAL A 181 13.14 17.35 10.02
CA VAL A 181 13.13 18.80 10.24
C VAL A 181 11.86 19.23 11.01
N PRO A 182 11.86 20.37 11.71
CA PRO A 182 10.64 20.89 12.33
C PRO A 182 9.51 21.09 11.31
N ALA A 183 8.30 20.63 11.65
CA ALA A 183 7.13 20.83 10.81
C ALA A 183 6.58 22.26 10.89
N GLY A 184 5.88 22.70 9.85
CA GLY A 184 5.25 24.01 9.71
C GLY A 184 5.55 24.68 8.37
N ALA A 185 5.08 25.93 8.25
CA ALA A 185 5.42 26.85 7.17
C ALA A 185 6.88 27.31 7.32
N THR A 186 7.70 27.11 6.29
CA THR A 186 9.10 27.55 6.28
C THR A 186 9.57 27.81 4.84
N ALA A 187 10.87 28.01 4.66
CA ALA A 187 11.52 28.00 3.35
C ALA A 187 12.70 27.03 3.35
N LEU A 188 13.16 26.65 2.16
CA LEU A 188 14.46 26.05 1.95
C LEU A 188 15.37 27.10 1.32
N THR A 189 16.54 27.32 1.91
CA THR A 189 17.62 28.08 1.29
C THR A 189 18.36 27.15 0.35
N VAL A 190 18.20 27.35 -0.96
CA VAL A 190 18.92 26.61 -2.01
C VAL A 190 20.02 27.51 -2.57
N THR A 191 21.27 27.05 -2.52
CA THR A 191 22.44 27.81 -2.99
C THR A 191 23.17 27.02 -4.07
N PRO A 192 23.00 27.35 -5.36
CA PRO A 192 23.78 26.73 -6.43
C PRO A 192 25.23 27.23 -6.39
N ALA A 193 26.19 26.36 -6.72
CA ALA A 193 27.60 26.73 -6.72
C ALA A 193 27.88 27.90 -7.69
N GLY A 194 28.51 28.96 -7.16
CA GLY A 194 28.81 30.19 -7.91
C GLY A 194 27.62 31.13 -8.13
N GLY A 195 26.41 30.80 -7.63
CA GLY A 195 25.23 31.64 -7.69
C GLY A 195 24.79 32.19 -6.32
N PRO A 196 23.80 33.09 -6.29
CA PRO A 196 23.20 33.58 -5.04
C PRO A 196 22.28 32.52 -4.42
N ALA A 197 22.22 32.51 -3.08
CA ALA A 197 21.21 31.74 -2.35
C ALA A 197 19.79 32.24 -2.68
N THR A 198 18.85 31.30 -2.82
CA THR A 198 17.43 31.57 -3.06
C THR A 198 16.60 30.91 -1.97
N GLU A 199 15.70 31.65 -1.34
CA GLU A 199 14.71 31.09 -0.40
C GLU A 199 13.45 30.66 -1.17
N LEU A 200 13.06 29.40 -1.01
CA LEU A 200 11.92 28.79 -1.69
C LEU A 200 10.94 28.24 -0.64
N PRO A 201 9.70 28.77 -0.55
CA PRO A 201 8.77 28.42 0.52
C PRO A 201 8.29 26.96 0.41
N VAL A 202 8.14 26.31 1.57
CA VAL A 202 7.62 24.94 1.70
C VAL A 202 6.68 24.84 2.91
N GLU A 203 5.63 24.04 2.77
CA GLU A 203 4.68 23.72 3.85
C GLU A 203 4.86 22.25 4.23
N LEU A 204 5.24 22.00 5.48
CA LEU A 204 5.61 20.68 5.98
C LEU A 204 4.66 20.24 7.10
N THR A 205 3.86 19.20 6.87
CA THR A 205 2.90 18.71 7.87
C THR A 205 3.61 17.81 8.89
N ALA A 206 3.27 17.93 10.18
CA ALA A 206 3.84 17.03 11.20
C ALA A 206 3.47 15.56 10.89
N GLY A 207 4.48 14.68 10.89
CA GLY A 207 4.32 13.28 10.49
C GLY A 207 4.38 13.02 8.98
N SER A 208 4.65 14.02 8.13
CA SER A 208 4.82 13.81 6.70
C SER A 208 6.25 13.47 6.29
N ILE A 209 6.39 12.80 5.16
CA ILE A 209 7.63 12.40 4.50
C ILE A 209 7.58 12.96 3.09
N HIS A 210 8.64 13.63 2.65
CA HIS A 210 8.68 14.30 1.35
C HIS A 210 10.00 14.08 0.59
N SER A 211 9.86 13.93 -0.72
CA SER A 211 10.94 14.14 -1.68
C SER A 211 10.86 15.59 -2.19
N VAL A 212 11.89 16.38 -1.91
CA VAL A 212 12.02 17.77 -2.34
C VAL A 212 12.81 17.80 -3.65
N LEU A 213 12.13 18.05 -4.77
CA LEU A 213 12.77 18.18 -6.06
C LEU A 213 13.27 19.62 -6.24
N VAL A 214 14.57 19.80 -6.50
CA VAL A 214 15.12 21.07 -6.99
C VAL A 214 15.18 20.99 -8.52
N LEU A 215 14.45 21.86 -9.20
CA LEU A 215 14.19 21.81 -10.64
C LEU A 215 14.64 23.10 -11.33
N ASP A 216 15.00 23.01 -12.61
CA ASP A 216 15.17 24.17 -13.48
C ASP A 216 13.82 24.85 -13.73
N ARG A 217 13.79 26.17 -13.65
CA ARG A 217 12.60 26.96 -13.95
C ARG A 217 12.58 27.37 -15.43
N PRO A 218 11.45 27.26 -16.15
CA PRO A 218 11.28 27.87 -17.47
C PRO A 218 11.59 29.38 -17.42
N GLY A 219 12.53 29.83 -18.25
CA GLY A 219 13.04 31.20 -18.24
C GLY A 219 14.27 31.44 -17.33
N GLY A 220 14.77 30.41 -16.65
CA GLY A 220 15.99 30.44 -15.83
C GLY A 220 15.73 30.55 -14.32
N GLY A 221 16.74 30.17 -13.55
CA GLY A 221 16.67 30.05 -12.09
C GLY A 221 16.11 28.71 -11.62
N LEU A 222 15.99 28.55 -10.30
CA LEU A 222 15.56 27.31 -9.66
C LEU A 222 14.11 27.37 -9.19
N ALA A 223 13.50 26.20 -9.06
CA ALA A 223 12.22 25.98 -8.39
C ALA A 223 12.36 24.79 -7.43
N VAL A 224 11.58 24.81 -6.35
CA VAL A 224 11.40 23.65 -5.47
C VAL A 224 9.98 23.14 -5.64
N ARG A 225 9.85 21.81 -5.76
CA ARG A 225 8.58 21.09 -5.70
C ARG A 225 8.67 20.05 -4.59
N THR A 226 7.82 20.16 -3.58
CA THR A 226 7.62 19.09 -2.60
C THR A 226 6.70 18.02 -3.19
N VAL A 227 7.13 16.77 -3.10
CA VAL A 227 6.30 15.60 -3.38
C VAL A 227 6.02 14.94 -2.03
N LEU A 228 4.77 14.59 -1.75
CA LEU A 228 4.42 13.83 -0.55
C LEU A 228 4.71 12.35 -0.82
N ASP A 229 5.59 11.76 -0.02
CA ASP A 229 5.95 10.35 -0.11
C ASP A 229 5.03 9.51 0.81
N ALA A 230 4.81 9.98 2.04
CA ALA A 230 3.85 9.41 2.97
C ALA A 230 3.40 10.47 3.99
N ALA A 231 2.27 10.22 4.66
CA ALA A 231 1.85 10.99 5.82
C ALA A 231 1.35 10.05 6.92
N GLY A 232 1.85 10.23 8.15
CA GLY A 232 1.25 9.62 9.32
C GLY A 232 -0.19 10.11 9.55
N PRO A 233 -1.00 9.39 10.33
CA PRO A 233 -2.33 9.86 10.71
C PRO A 233 -2.19 11.21 11.41
N GLY A 234 -2.82 12.25 10.85
CA GLY A 234 -2.78 13.60 11.39
C GLY A 234 -3.18 13.60 12.86
N VAL A 235 -2.43 14.34 13.70
CA VAL A 235 -2.64 14.36 15.14
C VAL A 235 -4.04 14.85 15.45
N VAL A 236 -4.95 13.92 15.78
CA VAL A 236 -6.28 14.25 16.30
C VAL A 236 -6.04 14.99 17.61
N PRO A 237 -6.55 16.24 17.78
CA PRO A 237 -6.36 16.97 19.02
C PRO A 237 -6.83 16.13 20.21
N ALA A 238 -5.96 15.95 21.20
CA ALA A 238 -6.30 15.32 22.48
C ALA A 238 -7.20 16.27 23.29
N GLY A 239 -8.45 16.38 22.82
CA GLY A 239 -9.45 17.34 23.26
C GLY A 239 -10.82 16.68 23.29
N GLY A 240 -10.89 15.46 23.84
CA GLY A 240 -12.16 14.93 24.33
C GLY A 240 -12.66 15.87 25.43
N VAL A 241 -13.64 16.70 25.11
CA VAL A 241 -14.38 17.44 26.14
C VAL A 241 -15.01 16.41 27.08
N GLU A 242 -14.98 16.65 28.39
CA GLU A 242 -15.89 15.95 29.28
C GLU A 242 -17.32 16.33 28.89
N ALA A 243 -17.98 15.45 28.12
CA ALA A 243 -19.43 15.38 28.10
C ALA A 243 -19.86 14.92 29.50
N GLY A 244 -20.07 15.91 30.37
CA GLY A 244 -20.11 15.71 31.82
C GLY A 244 -21.10 14.64 32.27
N ALA A 245 -20.76 13.99 33.38
CA ALA A 245 -21.59 12.96 34.01
C ALA A 245 -22.93 13.55 34.52
N GLY A 246 -23.92 13.60 33.63
CA GLY A 246 -25.31 13.90 33.96
C GLY A 246 -25.93 12.71 34.69
N GLY A 247 -25.86 12.73 36.02
CA GLY A 247 -26.37 11.65 36.86
C GLY A 247 -27.90 11.55 36.87
N THR A 248 -28.40 10.34 37.03
CA THR A 248 -29.74 10.04 37.54
C THR A 248 -29.64 9.01 38.66
N ALA A 249 -29.82 9.47 39.90
CA ALA A 249 -30.36 8.64 40.98
C ALA A 249 -31.89 8.45 40.75
N ASP A 250 -32.65 7.60 41.44
CA ASP A 250 -32.41 6.61 42.51
C ASP A 250 -32.97 5.22 42.03
N ASP A 251 -33.19 4.13 42.77
CA ASP A 251 -33.13 3.76 44.19
C ASP A 251 -32.93 2.22 44.31
N GLY A 252 -32.70 1.71 45.54
CA GLY A 252 -33.51 0.58 46.01
C GLY A 252 -32.99 -0.86 45.88
N LEU A 253 -32.18 -1.27 46.89
CA LEU A 253 -32.09 -2.61 47.49
C LEU A 253 -31.29 -3.76 46.77
N PRO A 254 -30.50 -4.56 47.52
CA PRO A 254 -29.78 -5.74 47.02
C PRO A 254 -30.47 -7.09 47.36
N LEU A 255 -30.13 -8.16 46.63
CA LEU A 255 -29.76 -9.54 47.09
C LEU A 255 -29.77 -10.54 45.89
N PRO A 256 -29.18 -11.77 45.99
CA PRO A 256 -28.56 -12.45 44.84
C PRO A 256 -29.23 -13.75 44.33
N ALA A 257 -28.72 -14.25 43.19
CA ALA A 257 -28.23 -15.64 42.96
C ALA A 257 -28.77 -16.46 41.75
N VAL A 258 -27.96 -17.47 41.39
CA VAL A 258 -28.24 -18.74 40.66
C VAL A 258 -28.16 -18.81 39.11
N ALA A 259 -27.05 -19.39 38.66
CA ALA A 259 -26.83 -20.38 37.59
C ALA A 259 -27.87 -20.67 36.47
N GLY A 260 -27.41 -20.54 35.22
CA GLY A 260 -27.11 -21.65 34.28
C GLY A 260 -28.21 -22.63 33.82
N ALA A 261 -28.46 -22.66 32.50
CA ALA A 261 -28.93 -23.86 31.78
C ALA A 261 -28.58 -23.81 30.28
N VAL A 262 -27.91 -24.85 29.77
CA VAL A 262 -27.85 -25.17 28.32
C VAL A 262 -28.99 -26.14 28.03
N LEU A 263 -29.83 -25.85 27.04
CA LEU A 263 -30.92 -26.74 26.61
C LEU A 263 -30.63 -27.37 25.25
N VAL A 264 -30.25 -28.64 25.28
CA VAL A 264 -30.34 -29.54 24.12
C VAL A 264 -31.77 -30.07 24.05
N TRP A 265 -32.45 -29.90 22.90
CA TRP A 265 -33.79 -30.45 22.67
C TRP A 265 -33.74 -31.57 21.64
N ALA A 266 -33.97 -32.80 22.09
CA ALA A 266 -34.17 -33.96 21.23
C ALA A 266 -35.62 -34.45 21.40
N ALA A 267 -36.39 -34.43 20.31
CA ALA A 267 -37.78 -34.88 20.31
C ALA A 267 -38.02 -35.92 19.21
N THR A 268 -38.03 -37.18 19.60
CA THR A 268 -38.64 -38.25 18.79
C THR A 268 -40.13 -38.33 19.11
N ARG A 269 -40.98 -38.41 18.09
CA ARG A 269 -42.38 -38.83 18.23
C ARG A 269 -42.70 -39.91 17.22
N THR A 270 -42.86 -41.13 17.73
CA THR A 270 -43.58 -42.21 17.07
C THR A 270 -45.08 -42.07 17.33
N GLY A 271 -45.92 -42.44 16.35
CA GLY A 271 -47.38 -42.37 16.50
C GLY A 271 -48.11 -42.89 15.27
N ALA A 272 -48.54 -44.14 15.30
CA ALA A 272 -49.22 -44.79 14.18
C ALA A 272 -50.75 -44.59 14.21
N GLY A 273 -51.40 -44.56 13.03
CA GLY A 273 -52.86 -44.46 12.92
C GLY A 273 -53.41 -45.04 11.60
N ARG A 274 -54.07 -46.21 11.67
CA ARG A 274 -54.66 -46.94 10.52
C ARG A 274 -56.06 -46.41 10.12
N ARG A 275 -56.41 -46.55 8.83
CA ARG A 275 -57.58 -47.30 8.23
C ARG A 275 -57.87 -46.71 6.82
N ARG A 276 -57.69 -47.43 5.70
CA ARG A 276 -58.51 -48.52 5.09
C ARG A 276 -59.93 -48.13 4.65
N HIS A 277 -60.13 -48.00 3.33
CA HIS A 277 -61.27 -48.42 2.46
C HIS A 277 -60.90 -47.98 1.02
N GLY A 278 -61.14 -48.70 -0.10
CA GLY A 278 -61.49 -50.10 -0.35
C GLY A 278 -61.95 -50.33 -1.81
N ALA A 279 -61.63 -51.48 -2.43
CA ALA A 279 -62.29 -52.11 -3.62
C ALA A 279 -62.37 -51.29 -4.96
N ARG A 280 -62.33 -51.87 -6.18
CA ARG A 280 -62.42 -53.26 -6.72
C ARG A 280 -61.79 -53.32 -8.16
N PRO A 281 -61.68 -54.50 -8.82
CA PRO A 281 -60.89 -54.70 -10.06
C PRO A 281 -61.74 -54.81 -11.35
N GLY A 282 -61.08 -54.91 -12.51
CA GLY A 282 -61.66 -55.32 -13.80
C GLY A 282 -60.58 -55.65 -14.86
N PRO A 283 -60.66 -56.79 -15.61
CA PRO A 283 -59.62 -57.21 -16.56
C PRO A 283 -60.03 -57.07 -18.04
N ARG A 284 -59.03 -56.96 -18.93
CA ARG A 284 -58.94 -57.64 -20.24
C ARG A 284 -57.48 -57.87 -20.59
#